data_AF-A0A832AZE4-F1
#
_entry.id   AF-A0A832AZE4-F1
#
_cell.length_a   1.000
_cell.length_b   1.000
_cell.length_c   1.000
_cell.angle_alpha   90.00
_cell.angle_beta   90.00
_cell.angle_gamma   90.00
#
_symmetry.space_group_name_H-M   'P 1'
#
loop_
_entity.id
_entity.type
_entity.pdbx_description
1 polymer ?
#
loop_
_entity_poly.entity_id
_entity_poly.type
_entity_poly.pdbx_seq_one_letter_code
_entity_poly.pdbx_strand_id
1 'polypeptide(L)'
;MIEYTIEGGREVTGPYRLVTTILDPADAPAIELAGAYAQRWEIETAFDELTTDQRGPRAVLCSKSPDLVIQEIWGHLCTHDAIRSLMFDAAIEAGRDPDRVSFVAALRISRRSIAQGGAFSP
;
A
#
# COMPACT_ATOMS: atom_id res chain seq x y z
N MET A 1 -12.64 16.01 -18.69
CA MET A 1 -13.27 16.11 -17.36
C MET A 1 -14.33 15.03 -17.28
N ILE A 2 -14.31 14.20 -16.24
CA ILE A 2 -15.23 13.08 -16.05
C ILE A 2 -16.02 13.33 -14.76
N GLU A 3 -17.35 13.27 -14.84
CA GLU A 3 -18.23 13.30 -13.66
C GLU A 3 -18.70 11.88 -13.36
N TYR A 4 -18.57 11.42 -12.12
CA TYR A 4 -18.93 10.06 -11.74
C TYR A 4 -19.37 9.99 -10.27
N THR A 5 -20.13 8.95 -9.93
CA THR A 5 -20.55 8.62 -8.56
C THR A 5 -19.91 7.30 -8.16
N ILE A 6 -19.53 7.16 -6.90
CA ILE A 6 -19.00 5.92 -6.35
C ILE A 6 -20.10 5.27 -5.51
N GLU A 7 -20.52 4.07 -5.89
CA GLU A 7 -21.40 3.24 -5.07
C GLU A 7 -20.53 2.30 -4.21
N GLY A 8 -20.77 2.26 -2.89
CA GLY A 8 -20.07 1.35 -1.97
C GLY A 8 -19.08 2.00 -0.99
N GLY A 9 -18.94 3.33 -0.98
CA GLY A 9 -18.28 4.05 0.13
C GLY A 9 -19.11 4.02 1.42
N ARG A 10 -18.50 4.29 2.58
CA ARG A 10 -19.22 4.41 3.88
C ARG A 10 -20.34 5.46 3.85
N GLU A 11 -20.30 6.40 2.90
CA GLU A 11 -21.37 7.33 2.52
C GLU A 11 -21.34 7.59 1.00
N VAL A 12 -22.51 7.82 0.39
CA VAL A 12 -22.61 8.27 -1.01
C VAL A 12 -22.35 9.78 -1.06
N THR A 13 -21.10 10.18 -1.29
CA THR A 13 -20.71 11.59 -1.33
C THR A 13 -20.70 12.12 -2.77
N GLY A 14 -21.81 12.75 -3.17
CA GLY A 14 -21.95 13.62 -4.36
C GLY A 14 -21.60 13.00 -5.73
N PRO A 15 -21.59 13.82 -6.80
CA PRO A 15 -20.82 13.52 -8.00
C PRO A 15 -19.38 14.02 -7.85
N TYR A 16 -18.41 13.12 -8.03
CA TYR A 16 -16.98 13.42 -8.09
C TYR A 16 -16.60 13.92 -9.49
N ARG A 17 -15.54 14.74 -9.55
CA ARG A 17 -14.98 15.28 -10.79
C ARG A 17 -13.52 14.90 -10.93
N LEU A 18 -13.21 14.14 -11.96
CA LEU A 18 -11.84 13.79 -12.35
C LEU A 18 -11.38 14.68 -13.51
N VAL A 19 -10.24 15.34 -13.32
CA VAL A 19 -9.52 16.08 -14.36
C VAL A 19 -8.30 15.25 -14.73
N THR A 20 -8.12 14.99 -16.03
CA THR A 20 -7.01 14.20 -16.57
C THR A 20 -6.32 14.95 -17.70
N THR A 21 -5.02 14.71 -17.88
CA THR A 21 -4.22 15.21 -18.99
C THR A 21 -4.30 14.30 -20.22
N ILE A 22 -4.93 13.11 -20.10
CA ILE A 22 -5.19 12.20 -21.22
C ILE A 22 -6.28 12.82 -22.11
N LEU A 23 -5.95 13.01 -23.39
CA LEU A 23 -6.80 13.75 -24.34
C LEU A 23 -7.69 12.83 -25.17
N ASP A 24 -7.23 11.62 -25.48
CA ASP A 24 -7.99 10.63 -26.23
C ASP A 24 -8.80 9.71 -25.30
N PRO A 25 -10.14 9.72 -25.36
CA PRO A 25 -10.97 8.81 -24.57
C PRO A 25 -10.80 7.33 -24.91
N ALA A 26 -10.26 6.99 -26.08
CA ALA A 26 -9.97 5.60 -26.46
C ALA A 26 -8.72 5.05 -25.73
N ASP A 27 -7.77 5.92 -25.37
CA ASP A 27 -6.57 5.55 -24.62
C ASP A 27 -6.88 5.24 -23.15
N ALA A 28 -7.91 5.88 -22.60
CA ALA A 28 -8.33 5.69 -21.22
C ALA A 28 -9.84 5.94 -21.06
N PRO A 29 -10.67 4.88 -21.16
CA PRO A 29 -12.11 4.99 -21.01
C PRO A 29 -12.52 5.59 -19.65
N ALA A 30 -13.57 6.41 -19.64
CA ALA A 30 -13.97 7.16 -18.46
C ALA A 30 -14.28 6.28 -17.23
N ILE A 31 -14.85 5.08 -17.44
CA ILE A 31 -15.16 4.11 -16.38
C ILE A 31 -13.88 3.56 -15.76
N GLU A 32 -12.90 3.20 -16.60
CA GLU A 32 -11.61 2.67 -16.14
C GLU A 32 -10.82 3.73 -15.39
N LEU A 33 -10.80 4.98 -15.91
CA LEU A 33 -10.19 6.12 -15.22
C LEU A 33 -10.85 6.41 -13.87
N ALA A 34 -12.18 6.38 -13.80
CA ALA A 34 -12.91 6.59 -12.56
C ALA A 34 -12.59 5.47 -11.54
N GLY A 35 -12.54 4.21 -12.00
CA GLY A 35 -12.16 3.07 -11.17
C GLY A 35 -10.72 3.16 -10.66
N ALA A 36 -9.76 3.43 -11.53
CA ALA A 36 -8.35 3.61 -11.16
C ALA A 36 -8.16 4.81 -10.21
N TYR A 37 -8.89 5.90 -10.40
CA TYR A 37 -8.82 7.03 -9.48
C TYR A 37 -9.48 6.72 -8.12
N ALA A 38 -10.52 5.89 -8.09
CA ALA A 38 -11.08 5.40 -6.83
C ALA A 38 -10.04 4.54 -6.05
N GLN A 39 -9.29 3.69 -6.76
CA GLN A 39 -8.18 2.93 -6.18
C GLN A 39 -7.04 3.81 -5.65
N ARG A 40 -6.97 5.10 -6.00
CA ARG A 40 -5.99 6.02 -5.41
C ARG A 40 -6.13 6.12 -3.89
N TRP A 41 -7.33 5.91 -3.32
CA TRP A 41 -7.51 5.86 -1.87
C TRP A 41 -6.64 4.80 -1.19
N GLU A 42 -6.19 3.78 -1.91
CA GLU A 42 -5.24 2.78 -1.38
C GLU A 42 -3.90 3.40 -0.92
N ILE A 43 -3.55 4.60 -1.40
CA ILE A 43 -2.36 5.30 -0.89
C ILE A 43 -2.50 5.66 0.58
N GLU A 44 -3.71 5.96 1.07
CA GLU A 44 -3.94 6.24 2.48
C GLU A 44 -3.76 4.98 3.31
N THR A 45 -4.24 3.84 2.82
CA THR A 45 -3.98 2.52 3.40
C THR A 45 -2.47 2.26 3.49
N ALA A 46 -1.71 2.54 2.43
CA ALA A 46 -0.25 2.37 2.44
C ALA A 46 0.45 3.28 3.46
N PHE A 47 -0.01 4.52 3.63
CA PHE A 47 0.52 5.41 4.67
C PHE A 47 0.20 4.91 6.09
N ASP A 48 -1.00 4.40 6.32
CA ASP A 48 -1.37 3.81 7.61
C ASP A 48 -0.53 2.57 7.91
N GLU A 49 -0.34 1.68 6.93
CA GLU A 49 0.52 0.51 7.07
C GLU A 49 1.97 0.88 7.44
N LEU A 50 2.54 1.89 6.78
CA LEU A 50 3.90 2.36 7.05
C LEU A 50 4.01 2.95 8.47
N THR A 51 3.07 3.81 8.85
CA THR A 51 3.19 4.65 10.04
C THR A 51 2.66 4.00 11.32
N THR A 52 1.65 3.13 11.20
CA THR A 52 0.93 2.48 12.29
C THR A 52 1.34 1.01 12.44
N ASP A 53 1.28 0.22 11.36
CA ASP A 53 1.43 -1.24 11.46
C ASP A 53 2.88 -1.72 11.40
N GLN A 54 3.63 -1.27 10.39
CA GLN A 54 5.01 -1.69 10.16
C GLN A 54 5.93 -1.09 11.21
N ARG A 55 5.92 0.23 11.36
CA ARG A 55 6.74 0.93 12.33
C ARG A 55 6.25 0.70 13.77
N GLY A 56 4.94 0.51 13.94
CA GLY A 56 4.29 0.36 15.25
C GLY A 56 3.88 1.70 15.85
N PRO A 57 2.84 1.71 16.71
CA PRO A 57 2.39 2.93 17.36
C PRO A 57 3.49 3.47 18.28
N ARG A 58 3.77 4.77 18.18
CA ARG A 58 4.75 5.53 19.00
C ARG A 58 6.24 5.24 18.73
N ALA A 59 6.57 4.47 17.71
CA ALA A 59 7.95 4.31 17.29
C ALA A 59 8.50 5.63 16.71
N VAL A 60 9.66 6.05 17.21
CA VAL A 60 10.38 7.26 16.78
C VAL A 60 11.60 6.84 15.98
N LEU A 61 11.94 7.60 14.95
CA LEU A 61 13.18 7.38 14.21
C LEU A 61 14.36 7.60 15.16
N CYS A 62 15.25 6.63 15.27
CA CYS A 62 16.32 6.63 16.28
C CYS A 62 17.54 7.44 15.85
N SER A 63 17.66 7.75 14.57
CA SER A 63 18.80 8.44 13.97
C SER A 63 18.93 9.90 14.46
N LYS A 64 20.17 10.37 14.67
CA LYS A 64 20.48 11.71 15.24
C LYS A 64 21.03 12.72 14.23
N SER A 65 21.09 12.38 12.94
CA SER A 65 21.46 13.30 11.87
C SER A 65 20.42 13.25 10.73
N PRO A 66 20.22 14.34 9.98
CA PRO A 66 19.26 14.38 8.88
C PRO A 66 19.48 13.27 7.84
N ASP A 67 20.74 13.04 7.45
CA ASP A 67 21.07 12.04 6.44
C ASP A 67 20.73 10.61 6.91
N LEU A 68 21.00 10.28 8.18
CA LEU A 68 20.66 8.97 8.75
C LEU A 68 19.15 8.82 8.97
N VAL A 69 18.44 9.89 9.30
CA VAL A 69 16.96 9.89 9.36
C VAL A 69 16.37 9.57 7.99
N ILE A 70 16.89 10.18 6.92
CA ILE A 70 16.47 9.87 5.53
C ILE A 70 16.76 8.41 5.21
N GLN A 71 17.94 7.90 5.57
CA GLN A 71 18.28 6.49 5.39
C GLN A 71 17.32 5.55 6.13
N GLU A 72 16.94 5.88 7.36
CA GLU A 72 15.98 5.11 8.15
C GLU A 72 14.59 5.08 7.50
N ILE A 73 14.14 6.21 6.95
CA ILE A 73 12.90 6.30 6.15
C ILE A 73 12.98 5.38 4.92
N TRP A 74 14.10 5.40 4.18
CA TRP A 74 14.30 4.48 3.06
C TRP A 74 14.27 3.01 3.50
N GLY A 75 14.83 2.67 4.65
CA GLY A 75 14.74 1.33 5.22
C GLY A 75 13.29 0.89 5.46
N HIS A 76 12.44 1.79 5.97
CA HIS A 76 11.01 1.53 6.12
C HIS A 76 10.30 1.35 4.77
N LEU A 77 10.56 2.22 3.80
CA LEU A 77 9.95 2.14 2.47
C LEU A 77 10.35 0.84 1.74
N CYS A 78 11.64 0.48 1.75
CA CYS A 78 12.11 -0.76 1.13
C CYS A 78 11.52 -2.00 1.82
N THR A 79 11.36 -1.97 3.15
CA THR A 79 10.72 -3.08 3.87
C THR A 79 9.23 -3.21 3.52
N HIS A 80 8.53 -2.08 3.39
CA HIS A 80 7.11 -2.06 2.98
C HIS A 80 6.94 -2.64 1.58
N ASP A 81 7.75 -2.15 0.64
CA ASP A 81 7.77 -2.61 -0.75
C ASP A 81 8.03 -4.13 -0.83
N ALA A 82 9.06 -4.63 -0.13
CA ALA A 82 9.35 -6.06 -0.10
C ALA A 82 8.19 -6.92 0.43
N ILE A 83 7.47 -6.44 1.45
CA ILE A 83 6.28 -7.15 1.98
C ILE A 83 5.13 -7.10 0.97
N ARG A 84 4.89 -5.93 0.33
CA ARG A 84 3.85 -5.78 -0.69
C ARG A 84 4.14 -6.63 -1.93
N SER A 85 5.39 -6.73 -2.39
CA SER A 85 5.78 -7.63 -3.47
C SER A 85 5.53 -9.09 -3.10
N LEU A 86 5.90 -9.51 -1.87
CA LEU A 86 5.62 -10.86 -1.40
C LEU A 86 4.11 -11.16 -1.36
N MET A 87 3.31 -10.21 -0.89
CA MET A 87 1.84 -10.34 -0.89
C MET A 87 1.28 -10.49 -2.31
N PHE A 88 1.79 -9.67 -3.24
CA PHE A 88 1.39 -9.72 -4.65
C PHE A 88 1.70 -11.09 -5.24
N ASP A 89 2.94 -11.56 -5.13
CA ASP A 89 3.36 -12.84 -5.68
C ASP A 89 2.54 -14.00 -5.09
N ALA A 90 2.32 -14.00 -3.77
CA ALA A 90 1.52 -15.01 -3.09
C ALA A 90 0.03 -14.98 -3.52
N ALA A 91 -0.54 -13.80 -3.75
CA ALA A 91 -1.91 -13.66 -4.23
C ALA A 91 -2.07 -14.18 -5.66
N ILE A 92 -1.13 -13.82 -6.54
CA ILE A 92 -1.10 -14.28 -7.93
C ILE A 92 -1.01 -15.81 -8.00
N GLU A 93 -0.08 -16.41 -7.24
CA GLU A 93 0.05 -17.88 -7.18
C GLU A 93 -1.24 -18.55 -6.67
N ALA A 94 -1.94 -17.92 -5.72
CA ALA A 94 -3.20 -18.42 -5.17
C ALA A 94 -4.43 -18.10 -6.03
N GLY A 95 -4.28 -17.41 -7.17
CA GLY A 95 -5.39 -16.94 -8.01
C GLY A 95 -6.34 -15.98 -7.28
N ARG A 96 -5.81 -15.16 -6.37
CA ARG A 96 -6.55 -14.16 -5.58
C ARG A 96 -6.14 -12.75 -5.96
N ASP A 97 -7.06 -11.82 -5.74
CA ASP A 97 -6.81 -10.39 -5.86
C ASP A 97 -5.80 -9.94 -4.78
N PRO A 98 -4.64 -9.36 -5.15
CA PRO A 98 -3.63 -8.85 -4.23
C PRO A 98 -4.18 -7.87 -3.18
N ASP A 99 -5.17 -7.06 -3.55
CA ASP A 99 -5.77 -6.05 -2.66
C ASP A 99 -6.58 -6.69 -1.52
N ARG A 100 -6.84 -8.00 -1.61
CA ARG A 100 -7.52 -8.78 -0.56
C ARG A 100 -6.57 -9.37 0.48
N VAL A 101 -5.26 -9.27 0.28
CA VAL A 101 -4.27 -9.82 1.22
C VAL A 101 -4.01 -8.83 2.35
N SER A 102 -4.07 -9.29 3.59
CA SER A 102 -3.81 -8.44 4.76
C SER A 102 -2.31 -8.17 4.94
N PHE A 103 -1.92 -6.89 4.85
CA PHE A 103 -0.55 -6.46 5.12
C PHE A 103 -0.07 -6.82 6.53
N VAL A 104 -0.91 -6.59 7.56
CA VAL A 104 -0.60 -6.96 8.95
C VAL A 104 -0.31 -8.44 9.10
N ALA A 105 -1.09 -9.30 8.42
CA ALA A 105 -0.86 -10.75 8.45
C ALA A 105 0.48 -11.10 7.78
N ALA A 106 0.73 -10.55 6.59
CA ALA A 106 1.99 -10.76 5.86
C ALA A 106 3.21 -10.30 6.68
N LEU A 107 3.18 -9.09 7.25
CA LEU A 107 4.22 -8.57 8.12
C LEU A 107 4.52 -9.49 9.32
N ARG A 108 3.48 -9.99 9.99
CA ARG A 108 3.63 -10.91 11.14
C ARG A 108 4.24 -12.25 10.73
N ILE A 109 3.84 -12.79 9.58
CA ILE A 109 4.37 -14.04 9.04
C ILE A 109 5.84 -13.85 8.64
N SER A 110 6.18 -12.79 7.92
CA SER A 110 7.55 -12.47 7.51
C SER A 110 8.49 -12.32 8.71
N ARG A 111 8.06 -11.56 9.74
CA ARG A 111 8.83 -11.42 10.99
C ARG A 111 9.07 -12.77 11.68
N ARG A 112 8.06 -13.63 11.72
CA ARG A 112 8.17 -14.97 12.33
C ARG A 112 9.15 -15.86 11.56
N SER A 113 9.08 -15.84 10.23
CA SER A 113 9.96 -16.63 9.35
C SER A 113 11.43 -16.29 9.59
N ILE A 114 11.76 -14.99 9.63
CA ILE A 114 13.13 -14.52 9.88
C ILE A 114 13.59 -14.91 11.30
N ALA A 115 12.73 -14.77 12.31
CA ALA A 115 13.06 -15.14 13.69
C ALA A 115 13.36 -16.64 13.85
N GLN A 116 12.70 -17.51 13.06
CA GLN A 116 12.98 -18.95 13.07
C GLN A 116 14.23 -19.32 12.27
N GLY A 117 14.52 -18.62 11.17
CA GLY A 117 15.74 -18.83 10.38
C GLY A 117 17.03 -18.33 11.05
N GLY A 118 16.93 -17.43 12.03
CA GLY A 118 18.06 -16.84 12.76
C GLY A 118 18.49 -17.56 14.05
N ALA A 119 17.82 -18.65 14.43
CA ALA A 119 18.21 -19.44 15.60
C ALA A 119 19.39 -20.37 15.22
N PHE A 120 20.61 -19.85 15.29
CA PHE A 120 21.79 -20.71 15.30
C PHE A 120 21.75 -21.60 16.55
N SER A 121 21.89 -22.91 16.37
CA SER A 121 22.10 -23.85 17.48
C SER A 121 23.42 -23.48 18.19
N PRO A 122 23.51 -23.61 19.55
CA PRO A 122 24.73 -23.28 20.30
C PRO A 122 25.98 -23.99 19.79
#